data_AF-A0A496SXB7-F1
#
_entry.id   AF-A0A496SXB7-F1
#
_cell.length_a   1.000
_cell.length_b   1.000
_cell.length_c   1.000
_cell.angle_alpha   90.00
_cell.angle_beta   90.00
_cell.angle_gamma   90.00
#
_symmetry.space_group_name_H-M   'P 1'
#
loop_
_entity.id
_entity.type
_entity.pdbx_description
1 polymer ?
#
loop_
_entity_poly.entity_id
_entity_poly.type
_entity_poly.pdbx_seq_one_letter_code
_entity_poly.pdbx_strand_id
1 'polypeptide(L)'
;MGGWFTTKAMSGGRPLIDLGVHVLDLVLWLMGNPRAVSVAGATYTKFGNRIPLKKGTFDVEDFACAFIRLETGASLVLEVSWASHIKESTGIYISLLGTDGGAELWPLRIYTEKHGSFVDLEPRLEE
;
A
#
# COMPACT_ATOMS: atom_id res chain seq x y z
N MET A 1 -7.52 -16.15 -15.51
CA MET A 1 -8.06 -15.66 -14.21
C MET A 1 -9.54 -16.04 -14.11
N GLY A 2 -10.22 -15.75 -13.00
CA GLY A 2 -11.65 -16.03 -12.84
C GLY A 2 -12.03 -16.67 -11.51
N GLY A 3 -13.31 -16.90 -11.31
CA GLY A 3 -13.89 -17.52 -10.11
C GLY A 3 -14.21 -16.52 -9.01
N TRP A 4 -14.31 -17.02 -7.78
CA TRP A 4 -14.73 -16.22 -6.62
C TRP A 4 -13.81 -15.01 -6.38
N PHE A 5 -12.50 -15.17 -6.62
CA PHE A 5 -11.49 -14.16 -6.35
C PHE A 5 -11.58 -12.92 -7.26
N THR A 6 -12.18 -13.05 -8.44
CA THR A 6 -12.42 -11.92 -9.36
C THR A 6 -13.89 -11.49 -9.39
N THR A 7 -14.73 -12.10 -8.55
CA THR A 7 -16.16 -11.82 -8.47
C THR A 7 -16.42 -10.95 -7.23
N LYS A 8 -16.78 -9.68 -7.42
CA LYS A 8 -16.91 -8.70 -6.34
C LYS A 8 -17.88 -9.11 -5.25
N ALA A 9 -18.99 -9.76 -5.61
CA ALA A 9 -19.97 -10.27 -4.65
C ALA A 9 -19.40 -11.35 -3.71
N MET A 10 -18.29 -11.99 -4.08
CA MET A 10 -17.64 -13.03 -3.28
C MET A 10 -16.35 -12.53 -2.61
N SER A 11 -15.55 -11.70 -3.29
CA SER A 11 -14.26 -11.22 -2.77
C SER A 11 -14.30 -9.84 -2.12
N GLY A 12 -15.37 -9.05 -2.33
CA GLY A 12 -15.52 -7.67 -1.87
C GLY A 12 -14.74 -6.63 -2.68
N GLY A 13 -13.59 -7.02 -3.23
CA GLY A 13 -12.70 -6.20 -4.07
C GLY A 13 -11.53 -7.04 -4.57
N ARG A 14 -10.48 -6.39 -5.05
CA ARG A 14 -9.19 -7.04 -5.35
C ARG A 14 -8.03 -6.28 -4.73
N PRO A 15 -7.11 -5.59 -5.44
CA PRO A 15 -5.83 -5.20 -4.86
C PRO A 15 -5.98 -4.44 -3.54
N LEU A 16 -7.03 -3.63 -3.37
CA LEU A 16 -7.27 -2.93 -2.11
C LEU A 16 -7.62 -3.86 -0.94
N ILE A 17 -8.52 -4.83 -1.14
CA ILE A 17 -8.95 -5.75 -0.08
C ILE A 17 -7.97 -6.91 0.10
N ASP A 18 -7.32 -7.34 -0.97
CA ASP A 18 -6.38 -8.46 -1.01
C ASP A 18 -5.01 -8.09 -0.42
N LEU A 19 -4.45 -6.94 -0.84
CA LEU A 19 -3.11 -6.50 -0.43
C LEU A 19 -3.14 -5.21 0.39
N GLY A 20 -3.98 -4.26 -0.05
CA GLY A 20 -4.05 -2.92 0.51
C GLY A 20 -4.39 -2.90 1.99
N VAL A 21 -5.29 -3.79 2.44
CA VAL A 21 -5.66 -3.90 3.86
C VAL A 21 -4.47 -4.24 4.75
N HIS A 22 -3.59 -5.14 4.31
CA HIS A 22 -2.43 -5.56 5.09
C HIS A 22 -1.37 -4.46 5.18
N VAL A 23 -1.11 -3.78 4.04
CA VAL A 23 -0.16 -2.65 4.02
C VAL A 23 -0.70 -1.47 4.81
N LEU A 24 -1.99 -1.17 4.68
CA LEU A 24 -2.65 -0.10 5.43
C LEU A 24 -2.63 -0.37 6.94
N ASP A 25 -2.97 -1.59 7.36
CA ASP A 25 -2.92 -2.01 8.76
C ASP A 25 -1.51 -1.86 9.34
N LEU A 26 -0.49 -2.35 8.63
CA LEU A 26 0.90 -2.24 9.07
C LEU A 26 1.34 -0.78 9.21
N VAL A 27 1.03 0.09 8.23
CA VAL A 27 1.40 1.50 8.31
C VAL A 27 0.69 2.20 9.46
N LEU A 28 -0.62 1.95 9.65
CA LEU A 28 -1.34 2.51 10.79
C LEU A 28 -0.76 2.02 12.11
N TRP A 29 -0.42 0.73 12.21
CA TRP A 29 0.23 0.16 13.39
C TRP A 29 1.58 0.83 13.70
N LEU A 30 2.44 1.00 12.69
CA LEU A 30 3.72 1.71 12.82
C LEU A 30 3.55 3.17 13.26
N MET A 31 2.43 3.79 12.91
CA MET A 31 2.09 5.16 13.28
C MET A 31 1.32 5.28 14.63
N GLY A 32 1.11 4.18 15.35
CA GLY A 32 0.41 4.17 16.64
C GLY A 32 -1.12 4.09 16.54
N ASN A 33 -1.64 3.54 15.44
CA ASN A 33 -3.06 3.37 15.13
C ASN A 33 -3.92 4.66 15.16
N PRO A 34 -3.48 5.74 14.48
CA PRO A 34 -4.25 6.97 14.44
C PRO A 34 -5.56 6.78 13.66
N ARG A 35 -6.62 7.47 14.07
CA ARG A 35 -7.89 7.47 13.34
C ARG A 35 -7.78 8.26 12.05
N ALA A 36 -8.41 7.75 10.99
CA ALA A 36 -8.62 8.52 9.76
C ALA A 36 -9.69 9.60 9.97
N VAL A 37 -9.38 10.83 9.58
CA VAL A 37 -10.29 11.99 9.62
C VAL A 37 -11.05 12.13 8.30
N SER A 38 -10.37 11.90 7.18
CA SER A 38 -10.99 11.95 5.86
C SER A 38 -10.22 11.10 4.86
N VAL A 39 -10.94 10.55 3.88
CA VAL A 39 -10.37 9.75 2.80
C VAL A 39 -10.90 10.27 1.48
N ALA A 40 -9.99 10.51 0.52
CA ALA A 40 -10.33 10.71 -0.88
C ALA A 40 -9.62 9.61 -1.68
N GLY A 41 -10.35 8.83 -2.48
CA GLY A 41 -9.77 7.72 -3.21
C GLY A 41 -10.54 7.36 -4.45
N ALA A 42 -9.91 6.54 -5.29
CA ALA A 42 -10.47 6.06 -6.54
C ALA A 42 -10.02 4.63 -6.82
N THR A 43 -10.88 3.88 -7.50
CA THR A 43 -10.60 2.53 -7.98
C THR A 43 -10.76 2.47 -9.49
N TYR A 44 -9.96 1.64 -10.13
CA TYR A 44 -9.93 1.51 -11.59
C TYR A 44 -9.96 0.02 -11.97
N THR A 45 -10.61 -0.27 -13.08
CA THR A 45 -10.58 -1.58 -13.74
C THR A 45 -10.25 -1.36 -15.22
N LYS A 46 -9.00 -1.55 -15.62
CA LYS A 46 -8.50 -1.28 -16.99
C LYS A 46 -7.90 -2.49 -17.71
N PHE A 47 -7.44 -3.48 -16.95
CA PHE A 47 -6.83 -4.73 -17.42
C PHE A 47 -7.77 -5.91 -17.28
N GLY A 48 -8.61 -5.95 -16.24
CA GLY A 48 -9.45 -7.11 -15.94
C GLY A 48 -10.29 -7.65 -17.10
N ASN A 49 -10.92 -6.74 -17.84
CA ASN A 49 -11.78 -7.07 -18.99
C ASN A 49 -11.01 -7.58 -20.22
N ARG A 50 -9.67 -7.48 -20.21
CA ARG A 50 -8.79 -7.96 -21.30
C ARG A 50 -8.28 -9.37 -21.05
N ILE A 51 -8.53 -9.93 -19.87
CA ILE A 51 -8.00 -11.22 -19.45
C ILE A 51 -9.06 -12.30 -19.70
N PRO A 52 -8.77 -13.34 -20.51
CA PRO A 52 -9.66 -14.47 -20.65
C PRO A 52 -9.98 -15.12 -19.30
N LEU A 53 -11.27 -15.24 -18.99
CA LEU A 53 -11.74 -15.86 -17.76
C LEU A 53 -11.99 -17.35 -18.00
N LYS A 54 -11.45 -18.20 -17.11
CA LYS A 54 -11.74 -19.64 -17.13
C LYS A 54 -13.14 -19.95 -16.60
N LYS A 55 -13.65 -19.13 -15.67
CA LYS A 55 -14.97 -19.22 -15.01
C LYS A 55 -15.29 -17.89 -14.31
N GLY A 56 -16.57 -17.56 -14.10
CA GLY A 56 -16.99 -16.41 -13.29
C GLY A 56 -16.83 -15.07 -14.00
N THR A 57 -16.93 -13.97 -13.23
CA THR A 57 -16.84 -12.59 -13.72
C THR A 57 -15.54 -11.92 -13.28
N PHE A 58 -15.25 -10.77 -13.87
CA PHE A 58 -14.22 -9.84 -13.39
C PHE A 58 -14.87 -8.46 -13.27
N ASP A 59 -15.36 -8.14 -12.07
CA ASP A 59 -16.10 -6.91 -11.75
C ASP A 59 -15.51 -6.15 -10.55
N VAL A 60 -14.22 -6.38 -10.34
CA VAL A 60 -13.37 -5.86 -9.26
C VAL A 60 -12.31 -4.95 -9.85
N GLU A 61 -11.70 -4.12 -9.01
CA GLU A 61 -10.64 -3.19 -9.40
C GLU A 61 -9.31 -3.92 -9.69
N ASP A 62 -8.47 -3.35 -10.54
CA ASP A 62 -7.07 -3.78 -10.75
C ASP A 62 -6.06 -2.76 -10.24
N PHE A 63 -6.53 -1.54 -9.93
CA PHE A 63 -5.78 -0.51 -9.23
C PHE A 63 -6.69 0.27 -8.28
N ALA A 64 -6.16 0.63 -7.11
CA ALA A 64 -6.78 1.52 -6.16
C ALA A 64 -5.76 2.54 -5.64
N CYS A 65 -6.18 3.79 -5.46
CA CYS A 65 -5.39 4.81 -4.80
C CYS A 65 -6.23 5.61 -3.81
N ALA A 66 -5.58 6.11 -2.76
CA ALA A 66 -6.22 6.96 -1.76
C ALA A 66 -5.24 7.96 -1.13
N PHE A 67 -5.77 9.13 -0.78
CA PHE A 67 -5.16 10.11 0.09
C PHE A 67 -5.97 10.16 1.39
N ILE A 68 -5.31 9.87 2.52
CA ILE A 68 -5.94 9.73 3.83
C ILE A 68 -5.33 10.76 4.78
N ARG A 69 -6.18 11.57 5.42
CA ARG A 69 -5.77 12.50 6.50
C ARG A 69 -6.01 11.84 7.84
N LEU A 70 -5.03 11.89 8.72
CA LEU A 70 -5.06 11.27 10.05
C LEU A 70 -5.29 12.31 11.14
N GLU A 71 -5.82 11.90 12.30
CA GLU A 71 -6.11 12.81 13.42
C GLU A 71 -4.86 13.44 14.04
N THR A 72 -3.69 12.83 13.83
CA THR A 72 -2.38 13.34 14.22
C THR A 72 -1.92 14.53 13.36
N GLY A 73 -2.64 14.83 12.27
CA GLY A 73 -2.24 15.81 11.26
C GLY A 73 -1.37 15.22 10.13
N ALA A 74 -0.92 13.96 10.27
CA ALA A 74 -0.20 13.26 9.21
C ALA A 74 -1.10 12.94 8.01
N SER A 75 -0.48 12.74 6.86
CA SER A 75 -1.15 12.32 5.61
C SER A 75 -0.54 11.02 5.11
N LEU A 76 -1.38 10.13 4.57
CA LEU A 76 -1.01 8.85 3.99
C LEU A 76 -1.44 8.81 2.53
N VAL A 77 -0.53 8.39 1.66
CA VAL A 77 -0.83 8.02 0.26
C VAL A 77 -0.77 6.51 0.17
N LEU A 78 -1.86 5.91 -0.31
CA LEU A 78 -1.96 4.48 -0.57
C LEU A 78 -2.15 4.25 -2.06
N GLU A 79 -1.32 3.39 -2.64
CA GLU A 79 -1.46 2.92 -4.02
C GLU A 79 -1.29 1.40 -4.03
N VAL A 80 -2.26 0.69 -4.63
CA VAL A 80 -2.25 -0.76 -4.67
C VAL A 80 -2.70 -1.23 -6.04
N SER A 81 -1.86 -2.04 -6.69
CA SER A 81 -2.11 -2.54 -8.04
C SER A 81 -1.89 -4.04 -8.12
N TRP A 82 -2.66 -4.69 -8.99
CA TRP A 82 -2.39 -6.05 -9.45
C TRP A 82 -1.87 -6.09 -10.89
N ALA A 83 -2.10 -5.03 -11.66
CA ALA A 83 -1.69 -4.96 -13.06
C ALA A 83 -1.39 -3.50 -13.45
N SER A 84 -0.19 -3.27 -13.95
CA SER A 84 0.28 -1.97 -14.44
C SER A 84 1.28 -2.17 -15.57
N HIS A 85 1.34 -1.25 -16.54
CA HIS A 85 2.43 -1.22 -17.52
C HIS A 85 3.65 -0.50 -16.91
N ILE A 86 4.41 -1.24 -16.10
CA ILE A 86 5.62 -0.75 -15.43
C ILE A 86 6.81 -1.65 -15.77
N LYS A 87 8.02 -1.10 -15.69
CA LYS A 87 9.25 -1.82 -16.05
C LYS A 87 9.49 -3.03 -15.13
N GLU A 88 9.38 -2.80 -13.83
CA GLU A 88 9.62 -3.79 -12.78
C GLU A 88 8.54 -3.66 -11.72
N SER A 89 8.12 -4.79 -11.14
CA SER A 89 7.23 -4.77 -9.98
C SER A 89 7.99 -4.20 -8.79
N THR A 90 7.45 -3.14 -8.18
CA THR A 90 8.04 -2.51 -6.99
C THR A 90 7.81 -3.33 -5.72
N GLY A 91 6.95 -4.35 -5.76
CA GLY A 91 6.58 -5.11 -4.56
C GLY A 91 5.89 -4.25 -3.51
N ILE A 92 6.13 -4.54 -2.23
CA ILE A 92 5.66 -3.72 -1.12
C ILE A 92 6.69 -2.62 -0.87
N TYR A 93 6.26 -1.36 -0.94
CA TYR A 93 7.05 -0.20 -0.59
C TYR A 93 6.33 0.61 0.49
N ILE A 94 7.01 0.88 1.59
CA ILE A 94 6.51 1.71 2.69
C ILE A 94 7.60 2.71 3.05
N SER A 95 7.21 3.99 3.10
CA SER A 95 8.05 5.09 3.56
C SER A 95 7.32 5.89 4.64
N LEU A 96 8.01 6.13 5.76
CA LEU A 96 7.55 6.94 6.87
C LEU A 96 8.41 8.19 6.95
N LEU A 97 7.78 9.35 7.06
CA LEU A 97 8.44 10.65 7.06
C LEU A 97 8.02 11.42 8.32
N GLY A 98 8.93 11.54 9.28
CA GLY A 98 8.74 12.29 10.52
C GLY A 98 9.63 13.53 10.59
N THR A 99 9.50 14.27 11.68
CA THR A 99 10.30 15.50 11.91
C THR A 99 11.72 15.21 12.36
N ASP A 100 11.92 14.12 13.10
CA ASP A 100 13.23 13.74 13.68
C ASP A 100 13.91 12.60 12.90
N GLY A 101 13.24 12.12 11.84
CA GLY A 101 13.74 11.06 10.99
C GLY A 101 12.68 10.44 10.10
N GLY A 102 13.10 9.50 9.27
CA GLY A 102 12.24 8.71 8.40
C GLY A 102 12.68 7.25 8.35
N ALA A 103 11.84 6.41 7.75
CA ALA A 103 12.15 5.00 7.54
C ALA A 103 11.62 4.51 6.21
N GLU A 104 12.39 3.65 5.55
CA GLU A 104 11.93 2.82 4.43
C GLU A 104 11.94 1.36 4.86
N LEU A 105 10.96 0.58 4.41
CA LEU A 105 10.88 -0.85 4.71
C LEU A 105 11.22 -1.68 3.47
N TRP A 106 11.87 -2.82 3.73
CA TRP A 106 12.33 -3.83 2.75
C TRP A 106 13.32 -3.30 1.69
N PRO A 107 14.60 -3.10 2.06
CA PRO A 107 15.21 -3.34 3.38
C PRO A 107 14.89 -2.22 4.38
N LEU A 108 14.97 -2.52 5.69
CA LEU A 108 14.82 -1.51 6.72
C LEU A 108 15.96 -0.50 6.64
N ARG A 109 15.64 0.75 6.32
CA ARG A 109 16.55 1.90 6.39
C ARG A 109 15.96 2.98 7.26
N ILE A 110 16.78 3.59 8.10
CA ILE A 110 16.37 4.67 9.01
C ILE A 110 17.23 5.89 8.71
N TYR A 111 16.58 7.02 8.46
CA TYR A 111 17.19 8.30 8.17
C TYR A 111 17.01 9.20 9.38
N THR A 112 18.10 9.71 9.97
CA THR A 112 18.02 10.53 11.19
C THR A 112 19.26 11.40 11.35
N GLU A 113 19.33 12.16 12.44
CA GLU A 113 20.48 12.96 12.82
C GLU A 113 21.22 12.32 14.02
N LYS A 114 22.54 12.20 13.93
CA LYS A 114 23.40 11.82 15.05
C LYS A 114 24.56 12.81 15.17
N HIS A 115 24.74 13.36 16.36
CA HIS A 115 25.83 14.29 16.67
C HIS A 115 25.93 15.49 15.70
N GLY A 116 24.79 16.08 15.30
CA GLY A 116 24.79 17.22 14.38
C GLY A 116 24.91 16.85 12.90
N SER A 117 24.91 15.56 12.55
CA SER A 117 25.11 15.08 11.18
C SER A 117 23.98 14.15 10.75
N PHE A 118 23.48 14.33 9.53
CA PHE A 118 22.54 13.40 8.92
C PHE A 118 23.22 12.05 8.64
N VAL A 119 22.54 10.97 9.01
CA VAL A 119 23.03 9.60 8.87
C VAL A 119 21.94 8.69 8.35
N ASP A 120 22.37 7.74 7.53
CA ASP A 120 21.55 6.66 7.00
C ASP A 120 21.96 5.37 7.73
N LEU A 121 21.02 4.78 8.46
CA LEU A 121 21.24 3.57 9.24
C LEU A 121 20.58 2.40 8.53
N GLU A 122 21.34 1.31 8.36
CA GLU A 122 20.84 0.02 7.88
C GLU A 122 21.03 -1.01 9.01
N PRO A 123 20.01 -1.23 9.85
CA PRO A 123 20.10 -2.18 10.95
C PRO A 123 20.35 -3.60 10.42
N ARG A 124 21.28 -4.31 11.06
CA ARG A 124 21.43 -5.75 10.85
C ARG A 124 20.42 -6.45 11.76
N LEU A 125 19.43 -7.08 11.13
CA LEU A 125 18.50 -7.96 11.84
C LEU A 125 19.18 -9.32 11.96
N GLU A 126 19.26 -9.85 13.19
CA GLU A 126 19.64 -11.25 13.41
C GLU A 126 18.48 -12.14 12.94
N GLU A 127 18.81 -13.27 12.29
CA GLU A 127 17.83 -14.24 11.78
C GLU A 127 17.05 -14.95 12.90
#